data_AF-A0A3P8TPE1-F1
#
_entry.id   AF-A0A3P8TPE1-F1
#
_cell.length_a   1.000
_cell.length_b   1.000
_cell.length_c   1.000
_cell.angle_alpha   90.00
_cell.angle_beta   90.00
_cell.angle_gamma   90.00
#
_symmetry.space_group_name_H-M   'P 1'
#
loop_
_entity.id
_entity.type
_entity.pdbx_description
1 polymer ?
#
loop_
_entity_poly.entity_id
_entity_poly.type
_entity_poly.pdbx_seq_one_letter_code
_entity_poly.pdbx_strand_id
1 'polypeptide(L)'
;VSLRMLQQCFSEKILQHDSIYNMSQNRGYAVPPPLPSACNAEPSELYQIVQRHSHHPPILQTNSWTLAVPYKEQCHHRTPSESIGNNYSPRAKGLKMTKLQHRTASQNGFLILMRLLPCFYGVLVPEAHDLIRSCFHRDASCRASILSQGRHKLRDSPAPSSRPISPTEQLDIMRRQEENMTQTGPTDRDLERYMYYITTGVESSVLAPQPRQQMINILKLLPPDSEDSGKHLQILRANMEEEVKKDYYLSLKKSIVDYILMDPSERQRLSIHSIPRPFPRRVIRAPVPWTTSYRDAHMWQSEHLYTITPIMVLLYSSLRFVKMEDLFSASLPLLPSEFEELVQRHLLPVCQTVSEQSDLWIPFILKSEHDSDAPFSVQEFFNCVAALMSLQLRSLVIQSLENLLQFFMIHEEGNDFGEVFDEMQYVQPQVLLVKLQLDESHIVFSPSFQECWEVINRAFMEIIRSAEKLPRVECILSPNIKNVYLCTVMPDESLVTNLINKAKDVFNKNTVGPQKYLNVYQKYSNLLDNTAKQDVSAFLKEKHSLKGFSKSFKLLWVEIASLRITVPLSMFCLYVGKLNNDLCDRAGRLKDKIVMFEVEENRELNKG
;
A
#
# COMPACT_ATOMS: atom_id res chain seq x y z
N VAL A 1 -65.01 31.13 -55.34
CA VAL A 1 -64.67 29.88 -54.60
C VAL A 1 -63.18 29.77 -54.20
N SER A 2 -62.28 30.65 -54.66
CA SER A 2 -60.85 30.63 -54.25
C SER A 2 -60.43 31.62 -53.14
N LEU A 3 -61.35 32.11 -52.29
CA LEU A 3 -61.01 33.05 -51.21
C LEU A 3 -61.42 32.60 -49.79
N ARG A 4 -62.09 31.44 -49.63
CA ARG A 4 -62.43 30.89 -48.30
C ARG A 4 -61.52 29.74 -47.83
N MET A 5 -60.80 29.05 -48.72
CA MET A 5 -59.87 27.98 -48.30
C MET A 5 -58.50 28.48 -47.84
N LEU A 6 -58.03 29.65 -48.30
CA LEU A 6 -56.75 30.22 -47.85
C LEU A 6 -56.84 30.86 -46.47
N GLN A 7 -58.03 31.27 -46.02
CA GLN A 7 -58.24 31.87 -44.70
C GLN A 7 -58.37 30.81 -43.59
N GLN A 8 -58.72 29.57 -43.94
CA GLN A 8 -58.85 28.45 -42.98
C GLN A 8 -57.51 27.71 -42.76
N CYS A 9 -56.65 27.60 -43.78
CA CYS A 9 -55.31 27.01 -43.61
C CYS A 9 -54.28 27.94 -42.95
N PHE A 10 -54.49 29.26 -42.97
CA PHE A 10 -53.61 30.21 -42.26
C PHE A 10 -54.03 30.46 -40.80
N SER A 11 -55.30 30.26 -40.42
CA SER A 11 -55.77 30.44 -39.04
C SER A 11 -55.40 29.29 -38.09
N GLU A 12 -55.27 28.05 -38.57
CA GLU A 12 -54.87 26.92 -37.70
C GLU A 12 -53.36 26.87 -37.39
N LYS A 13 -52.51 27.54 -38.19
CA LYS A 13 -51.05 27.56 -37.97
C LYS A 13 -50.53 28.75 -37.17
N ILE A 14 -51.33 29.79 -36.95
CA ILE A 14 -50.87 31.02 -36.28
C ILE A 14 -51.38 31.14 -34.83
N LEU A 15 -52.43 30.40 -34.44
CA LEU A 15 -53.03 30.51 -33.09
C LEU A 15 -52.50 29.52 -32.04
N GLN A 16 -51.55 28.63 -32.36
CA GLN A 16 -50.94 27.72 -31.38
C GLN A 16 -49.69 28.29 -30.68
N HIS A 17 -49.18 29.45 -31.09
CA HIS A 17 -47.89 29.96 -30.62
C HIS A 17 -47.94 31.04 -29.53
N ASP A 18 -49.11 31.57 -29.17
CA ASP A 18 -49.23 32.68 -28.21
C ASP A 18 -50.02 32.31 -26.95
N SER A 19 -49.52 31.29 -26.24
CA SER A 19 -49.81 31.13 -24.82
C SER A 19 -48.74 31.86 -24.01
N ILE A 20 -49.12 32.56 -22.95
CA ILE A 20 -48.22 33.25 -22.00
C ILE A 20 -47.18 32.26 -21.39
N TYR A 21 -47.39 30.96 -21.54
CA TYR A 21 -46.48 29.89 -21.13
C TYR A 21 -45.44 29.46 -22.19
N ASN A 22 -45.40 30.10 -23.37
CA ASN A 22 -44.47 29.78 -24.47
C ASN A 22 -43.06 30.40 -24.31
N MET A 23 -42.55 30.40 -23.07
CA MET A 23 -41.13 30.55 -22.75
C MET A 23 -40.38 29.21 -22.84
N SER A 24 -41.06 28.16 -23.32
CA SER A 24 -40.59 26.78 -23.25
C SER A 24 -39.56 26.43 -24.33
N GLN A 25 -39.42 27.21 -25.40
CA GLN A 25 -38.48 26.95 -26.50
C GLN A 25 -37.30 27.93 -26.48
N ASN A 26 -36.08 27.41 -26.53
CA ASN A 26 -34.86 28.20 -26.67
C ASN A 26 -34.83 28.91 -28.05
N ARG A 27 -35.07 30.23 -28.06
CA ARG A 27 -35.22 31.04 -29.29
C ARG A 27 -33.88 31.43 -29.95
N GLY A 28 -32.74 30.98 -29.41
CA GLY A 28 -31.41 31.23 -30.00
C GLY A 28 -30.87 32.67 -29.84
N TYR A 29 -31.65 33.57 -29.24
CA TYR A 29 -31.27 34.95 -28.91
C TYR A 29 -31.71 35.26 -27.47
N ALA A 30 -30.96 36.09 -26.75
CA ALA A 30 -31.25 36.44 -25.36
C ALA A 30 -32.58 37.18 -25.25
N VAL A 31 -33.50 36.63 -24.44
CA VAL A 31 -34.79 37.26 -24.09
C VAL A 31 -34.86 37.33 -22.57
N PRO A 32 -35.03 38.52 -21.97
CA PRO A 32 -35.29 39.82 -22.59
C PRO A 32 -34.02 40.41 -23.24
N PRO A 33 -34.13 41.40 -24.14
CA PRO A 33 -32.97 42.10 -24.69
C PRO A 33 -32.08 42.66 -23.57
N PRO A 34 -30.75 42.77 -23.79
CA PRO A 34 -29.81 43.28 -22.79
C PRO A 34 -30.22 44.69 -22.35
N LEU A 35 -30.15 44.97 -21.05
CA LEU A 35 -30.43 46.30 -20.53
C LEU A 35 -29.46 47.33 -21.13
N PRO A 36 -29.90 48.57 -21.43
CA PRO A 36 -29.02 49.61 -21.95
C PRO A 36 -27.84 49.87 -21.00
N SER A 37 -26.62 50.04 -21.54
CA SER A 37 -25.38 50.28 -20.78
C SER A 37 -25.38 51.54 -19.90
N ALA A 38 -26.42 52.38 -19.99
CA ALA A 38 -26.63 53.57 -19.17
C ALA A 38 -27.32 53.27 -17.82
N CYS A 39 -27.86 52.06 -17.61
CA CYS A 39 -28.46 51.64 -16.36
C CYS A 39 -27.43 50.86 -15.51
N ASN A 40 -26.80 51.53 -14.55
CA ASN A 40 -25.91 50.91 -13.55
C ASN A 40 -26.67 50.24 -12.39
N ALA A 41 -27.97 49.97 -12.55
CA ALA A 41 -28.80 49.33 -11.53
C ALA A 41 -28.78 47.80 -11.71
N GLU A 42 -28.71 47.06 -10.60
CA GLU A 42 -28.81 45.60 -10.65
C GLU A 42 -30.12 45.17 -11.32
N PRO A 43 -30.10 44.22 -12.28
CA PRO A 43 -31.30 43.77 -12.95
C PRO A 43 -32.32 43.21 -11.95
N SER A 44 -33.60 43.55 -12.09
CA SER A 44 -34.66 42.98 -11.26
C SER A 44 -34.62 41.45 -11.23
N GLU A 45 -35.01 40.83 -10.11
CA GLU A 45 -35.02 39.39 -9.95
C GLU A 45 -35.79 38.67 -11.06
N LEU A 46 -36.93 39.24 -11.49
CA LEU A 46 -37.75 38.72 -12.58
C LEU A 46 -37.00 38.78 -13.93
N TYR A 47 -36.27 39.86 -14.20
CA TYR A 47 -35.42 39.96 -15.40
C TYR A 47 -34.35 38.87 -15.40
N GLN A 48 -33.69 38.63 -14.27
CA GLN A 48 -32.68 37.58 -14.13
C GLN A 48 -33.27 36.17 -14.30
N ILE A 49 -34.48 35.92 -13.81
CA ILE A 49 -35.20 34.64 -13.98
C ILE A 49 -35.54 34.41 -15.45
N VAL A 50 -36.12 35.41 -16.13
CA VAL A 50 -36.48 35.30 -17.55
C VAL A 50 -35.23 35.10 -18.41
N GLN A 51 -34.16 35.83 -18.13
CA GLN A 51 -32.89 35.69 -18.82
C GLN A 51 -32.31 34.28 -18.61
N ARG A 52 -32.33 33.74 -17.39
CA ARG A 52 -31.92 32.35 -17.11
C ARG A 52 -32.76 31.33 -17.89
N HIS A 53 -34.08 31.47 -17.87
CA HIS A 53 -34.99 30.55 -18.58
C HIS A 53 -34.87 30.64 -20.11
N SER A 54 -34.44 31.78 -20.66
CA SER A 54 -34.18 31.89 -22.10
C SER A 54 -32.94 31.09 -22.55
N HIS A 55 -31.89 31.06 -21.73
CA HIS A 55 -30.66 30.30 -22.01
C HIS A 55 -30.83 28.82 -21.68
N HIS A 56 -31.48 28.52 -20.55
CA HIS A 56 -31.76 27.19 -20.05
C HIS A 56 -33.23 27.08 -19.61
N PRO A 57 -34.13 26.67 -20.50
CA PRO A 57 -35.53 26.47 -20.17
C PRO A 57 -35.71 25.49 -19.01
N PRO A 58 -36.65 25.69 -18.08
CA PRO A 58 -36.84 24.78 -16.95
C PRO A 58 -37.19 23.36 -17.43
N ILE A 59 -36.62 22.37 -16.76
CA ILE A 59 -36.84 20.95 -17.09
C ILE A 59 -38.09 20.38 -16.41
N LEU A 60 -38.43 20.88 -15.23
CA LEU A 60 -39.61 20.50 -14.44
C LEU A 60 -40.59 21.67 -14.28
N GLN A 61 -41.87 21.36 -14.17
CA GLN A 61 -42.92 22.33 -13.84
C GLN A 61 -42.87 22.68 -12.34
N THR A 62 -42.88 23.97 -12.00
CA THR A 62 -42.81 24.44 -10.61
C THR A 62 -44.16 24.35 -9.89
N ASN A 63 -45.28 24.53 -10.61
CA ASN A 63 -46.63 24.64 -10.04
C ASN A 63 -47.52 23.45 -10.44
N SER A 64 -47.01 22.22 -10.36
CA SER A 64 -47.77 20.99 -10.66
C SER A 64 -48.06 20.16 -9.41
N TRP A 65 -49.25 19.56 -9.35
CA TRP A 65 -49.64 18.65 -8.27
C TRP A 65 -48.87 17.34 -8.28
N THR A 66 -48.46 16.88 -9.47
CA THR A 66 -47.55 15.75 -9.62
C THR A 66 -46.11 16.28 -9.53
N LEU A 67 -45.28 15.64 -8.71
CA LEU A 67 -43.87 16.00 -8.57
C LEU A 67 -43.07 15.60 -9.82
N ALA A 68 -42.04 16.38 -10.14
CA ALA A 68 -41.12 16.14 -11.25
C ALA A 68 -41.82 15.96 -12.63
N VAL A 69 -42.84 16.78 -12.92
CA VAL A 69 -43.55 16.76 -14.21
C VAL A 69 -42.77 17.56 -15.27
N PRO A 70 -42.46 16.98 -16.45
CA PRO A 70 -41.85 17.70 -17.56
C PRO A 70 -42.88 18.53 -18.35
N TYR A 71 -42.42 19.37 -19.29
CA TYR A 71 -43.30 20.25 -20.09
C TYR A 71 -43.97 19.55 -21.29
N LYS A 72 -43.57 18.29 -21.58
CA LYS A 72 -44.01 17.52 -22.76
C LYS A 72 -45.52 17.36 -22.95
N GLU A 73 -46.32 17.47 -21.89
CA GLU A 73 -47.78 17.29 -21.95
C GLU A 73 -48.55 18.61 -22.19
N GLN A 74 -47.91 19.79 -22.07
CA GLN A 74 -48.61 21.08 -22.21
C GLN A 74 -49.13 21.35 -23.62
N CYS A 75 -48.51 20.75 -24.64
CA CYS A 75 -48.95 20.87 -26.03
C CYS A 75 -50.05 19.86 -26.42
N HIS A 76 -50.50 19.03 -25.48
CA HIS A 76 -51.48 17.98 -25.72
C HIS A 76 -52.74 18.18 -24.86
N HIS A 77 -53.90 18.08 -25.49
CA HIS A 77 -55.18 18.07 -24.76
C HIS A 77 -55.47 16.64 -24.26
N ARG A 78 -54.99 16.31 -23.06
CA ARG A 78 -55.20 15.00 -22.39
C ARG A 78 -55.84 15.14 -21.03
N THR A 79 -56.52 14.09 -20.58
CA THR A 79 -57.03 14.04 -19.21
C THR A 79 -55.88 13.92 -18.20
N PRO A 80 -56.05 14.36 -16.95
CA PRO A 80 -55.01 14.24 -15.91
C PRO A 80 -54.45 12.80 -15.78
N SER A 81 -55.31 11.79 -15.83
CA SER A 81 -54.90 10.37 -15.74
C SER A 81 -54.01 9.93 -16.91
N GLU A 82 -54.31 10.37 -18.14
CA GLU A 82 -53.50 10.07 -19.33
C GLU A 82 -52.14 10.78 -19.28
N SER A 83 -52.12 12.03 -18.79
CA SER A 83 -50.91 12.82 -18.58
C SER A 83 -50.00 12.18 -17.52
N ILE A 84 -50.57 11.75 -16.38
CA ILE A 84 -49.84 11.06 -15.30
C ILE A 84 -49.24 9.75 -15.83
N GLY A 85 -50.01 8.95 -16.56
CA GLY A 85 -49.52 7.71 -17.16
C GLY A 85 -48.30 7.93 -18.07
N ASN A 86 -48.35 8.95 -18.94
CA ASN A 86 -47.21 9.29 -19.79
C ASN A 86 -46.03 9.91 -19.04
N ASN A 87 -46.26 10.54 -17.88
CA ASN A 87 -45.18 11.04 -17.04
C ASN A 87 -44.33 9.89 -16.48
N TYR A 88 -44.96 8.79 -16.03
CA TYR A 88 -44.24 7.65 -15.45
C TYR A 88 -43.83 6.56 -16.46
N SER A 89 -44.39 6.54 -17.68
CA SER A 89 -43.91 5.65 -18.75
C SER A 89 -44.05 6.29 -20.14
N PRO A 90 -42.97 6.45 -20.94
CA PRO A 90 -43.10 6.99 -22.30
C PRO A 90 -43.90 6.06 -23.23
N ARG A 91 -44.00 4.78 -22.87
CA ARG A 91 -44.82 3.78 -23.59
C ARG A 91 -46.32 4.00 -23.39
N ALA A 92 -46.70 4.75 -22.35
CA ALA A 92 -48.09 5.12 -22.09
C ALA A 92 -48.57 6.34 -22.90
N LYS A 93 -47.70 7.01 -23.68
CA LYS A 93 -48.04 8.19 -24.50
C LYS A 93 -49.27 8.01 -25.40
N GLY A 94 -49.50 6.78 -25.89
CA GLY A 94 -50.61 6.45 -26.78
C GLY A 94 -51.86 5.88 -26.08
N LEU A 95 -51.81 5.67 -24.76
CA LEU A 95 -52.93 5.12 -24.01
C LEU A 95 -53.98 6.19 -23.78
N LYS A 96 -55.23 5.89 -24.14
CA LYS A 96 -56.38 6.75 -23.86
C LYS A 96 -57.33 6.05 -22.91
N MET A 97 -57.85 6.75 -21.91
CA MET A 97 -58.79 6.19 -20.94
C MET A 97 -60.06 5.67 -21.62
N THR A 98 -60.52 6.36 -22.67
CA THR A 98 -61.66 5.93 -23.49
C THR A 98 -61.42 4.62 -24.27
N LYS A 99 -60.16 4.25 -24.49
CA LYS A 99 -59.76 3.00 -25.16
C LYS A 99 -59.46 1.87 -24.18
N LEU A 100 -59.32 2.17 -22.89
CA LEU A 100 -59.37 1.15 -21.86
C LEU A 100 -60.83 0.70 -21.82
N GLN A 101 -61.11 -0.43 -22.46
CA GLN A 101 -62.44 -1.02 -22.42
C GLN A 101 -62.89 -1.03 -20.97
N HIS A 102 -64.03 -0.42 -20.67
CA HIS A 102 -64.81 -0.85 -19.53
C HIS A 102 -65.02 -2.34 -19.75
N ARG A 103 -64.19 -3.17 -19.10
CA ARG A 103 -64.69 -4.45 -18.64
C ARG A 103 -65.83 -4.04 -17.71
N THR A 104 -67.02 -3.92 -18.28
CA THR A 104 -68.26 -4.15 -17.56
C THR A 104 -67.94 -5.34 -16.69
N ALA A 105 -67.96 -5.12 -15.38
CA ALA A 105 -67.86 -6.21 -14.44
C ALA A 105 -68.91 -7.22 -14.88
N SER A 106 -68.46 -8.30 -15.52
CA SER A 106 -69.16 -9.55 -15.44
C SER A 106 -69.15 -9.87 -13.96
N GLN A 107 -70.21 -9.43 -13.29
CA GLN A 107 -70.65 -9.95 -12.02
C GLN A 107 -70.81 -11.45 -12.26
N ASN A 108 -69.71 -12.19 -12.07
CA ASN A 108 -69.63 -13.62 -11.82
C ASN A 108 -68.18 -14.13 -11.62
N GLY A 109 -67.15 -13.27 -11.68
CA GLY A 109 -65.77 -13.66 -11.34
C GLY A 109 -65.25 -13.19 -9.97
N PHE A 110 -65.87 -12.17 -9.36
CA PHE A 110 -65.33 -11.54 -8.14
C PHE A 110 -65.84 -12.17 -6.83
N LEU A 111 -66.83 -13.07 -6.91
CA LEU A 111 -67.47 -13.69 -5.74
C LEU A 111 -66.84 -15.01 -5.27
N ILE A 112 -65.83 -15.53 -5.98
CA ILE A 112 -65.16 -16.79 -5.59
C ILE A 112 -63.85 -16.55 -4.83
N LEU A 113 -63.19 -15.39 -4.97
CA LEU A 113 -61.95 -15.11 -4.23
C LEU A 113 -62.17 -14.48 -2.84
N MET A 114 -63.41 -14.10 -2.49
CA MET A 114 -63.79 -13.52 -1.19
C MET A 114 -64.38 -14.54 -0.20
N ARG A 115 -64.33 -15.85 -0.48
CA ARG A 115 -64.89 -16.90 0.39
C ARG A 115 -63.88 -17.69 1.21
N LEU A 116 -62.59 -17.34 1.20
CA LEU A 116 -61.57 -18.07 1.97
C LEU A 116 -60.70 -17.23 2.91
N LEU A 117 -61.06 -16.00 3.26
CA LEU A 117 -60.39 -15.25 4.34
C LEU A 117 -61.42 -14.50 5.20
N PRO A 118 -61.56 -14.81 6.50
CA PRO A 118 -62.40 -14.04 7.40
C PRO A 118 -61.74 -12.70 7.74
N CYS A 119 -62.54 -11.63 7.69
CA CYS A 119 -62.21 -10.32 8.22
C CYS A 119 -62.05 -10.38 9.74
N PHE A 120 -60.93 -9.87 10.29
CA PHE A 120 -60.92 -9.30 11.63
C PHE A 120 -60.10 -8.00 11.64
N TYR A 121 -60.78 -6.93 12.00
CA TYR A 121 -60.20 -5.67 12.44
C TYR A 121 -59.76 -5.81 13.90
N GLY A 122 -58.56 -5.29 14.20
CA GLY A 122 -58.15 -4.80 15.52
C GLY A 122 -57.51 -5.82 16.47
N VAL A 123 -56.18 -5.73 16.65
CA VAL A 123 -55.41 -5.63 17.91
C VAL A 123 -53.90 -5.63 17.56
N LEU A 124 -53.13 -4.95 18.40
CA LEU A 124 -51.70 -4.59 18.35
C LEU A 124 -50.67 -5.75 18.19
N VAL A 125 -49.47 -5.39 17.70
CA VAL A 125 -48.11 -6.06 17.71
C VAL A 125 -47.86 -7.19 16.66
N PRO A 126 -46.59 -7.47 16.22
CA PRO A 126 -46.06 -7.00 14.94
C PRO A 126 -45.26 -8.07 14.18
N GLU A 127 -45.84 -8.82 13.24
CA GLU A 127 -45.05 -9.80 12.47
C GLU A 127 -45.69 -10.10 11.11
N ALA A 128 -45.48 -9.20 10.14
CA ALA A 128 -45.89 -9.41 8.76
C ALA A 128 -44.92 -8.74 7.76
N HIS A 129 -43.62 -8.73 8.09
CA HIS A 129 -42.59 -8.12 7.24
C HIS A 129 -41.90 -9.08 6.25
N ASP A 130 -42.21 -10.38 6.28
CA ASP A 130 -41.42 -11.38 5.54
C ASP A 130 -42.08 -11.99 4.28
N LEU A 131 -43.33 -11.65 3.96
CA LEU A 131 -43.99 -12.19 2.75
C LEU A 131 -44.08 -11.21 1.56
N ILE A 132 -43.73 -9.94 1.74
CA ILE A 132 -43.60 -8.96 0.63
C ILE A 132 -42.13 -8.85 0.16
N ARG A 133 -41.18 -9.39 0.92
CA ARG A 133 -39.74 -9.26 0.68
C ARG A 133 -39.23 -10.10 -0.49
N SER A 134 -39.91 -11.18 -0.86
CA SER A 134 -39.44 -12.11 -1.91
C SER A 134 -39.67 -11.62 -3.34
N CYS A 135 -40.47 -10.57 -3.56
CA CYS A 135 -40.77 -10.05 -4.90
C CYS A 135 -39.88 -8.88 -5.34
N PHE A 136 -39.02 -8.34 -4.47
CA PHE A 136 -38.21 -7.15 -4.76
C PHE A 136 -36.69 -7.36 -4.76
N HIS A 137 -36.18 -8.58 -4.60
CA HIS A 137 -34.79 -8.87 -4.95
C HIS A 137 -34.69 -9.19 -6.45
N ARG A 138 -34.76 -8.14 -7.27
CA ARG A 138 -34.13 -8.11 -8.59
C ARG A 138 -33.04 -7.09 -8.56
N ASP A 139 -31.82 -7.56 -8.75
CA ASP A 139 -30.65 -6.73 -9.04
C ASP A 139 -31.01 -5.57 -9.95
N ALA A 140 -30.74 -4.36 -9.47
CA ALA A 140 -30.80 -3.12 -10.23
C ALA A 140 -29.63 -3.06 -11.23
N SER A 141 -29.58 -4.02 -12.15
CA SER A 141 -28.84 -3.89 -13.40
C SER A 141 -29.78 -3.23 -14.41
N CYS A 142 -29.40 -2.05 -14.87
CA CYS A 142 -30.11 -1.27 -15.88
C CYS A 142 -30.41 -2.12 -17.13
N ARG A 143 -31.59 -2.73 -17.18
CA ARG A 143 -32.13 -3.34 -18.41
C ARG A 143 -32.65 -2.21 -19.30
N ALA A 144 -31.76 -1.62 -20.09
CA ALA A 144 -32.16 -0.96 -21.32
C ALA A 144 -32.86 -2.00 -22.20
N SER A 145 -34.17 -1.95 -22.24
CA SER A 145 -34.99 -2.89 -22.99
C SER A 145 -34.91 -2.54 -24.47
N ILE A 146 -33.99 -3.18 -25.21
CA ILE A 146 -34.05 -3.25 -26.66
C ILE A 146 -35.26 -4.13 -27.00
N LEU A 147 -36.32 -3.53 -27.52
CA LEU A 147 -37.49 -4.23 -28.05
C LEU A 147 -37.41 -4.27 -29.57
N SER A 148 -37.00 -5.42 -30.10
CA SER A 148 -37.32 -5.83 -31.46
C SER A 148 -38.81 -6.15 -31.57
N GLN A 149 -39.47 -5.55 -32.56
CA GLN A 149 -40.82 -5.88 -32.98
C GLN A 149 -40.83 -7.24 -33.69
N GLY A 150 -41.83 -8.07 -33.38
CA GLY A 150 -42.09 -9.32 -34.08
C GLY A 150 -42.77 -10.35 -33.18
N ARG A 151 -44.08 -10.22 -32.96
CA ARG A 151 -44.87 -11.29 -32.33
C ARG A 151 -45.12 -12.39 -33.37
N HIS A 152 -44.23 -13.37 -33.45
CA HIS A 152 -44.60 -14.71 -33.92
C HIS A 152 -44.86 -15.58 -32.69
N LYS A 153 -46.07 -16.15 -32.62
CA LYS A 153 -46.42 -17.22 -31.67
C LYS A 153 -45.50 -18.41 -31.95
N LEU A 154 -44.49 -18.63 -31.10
CA LEU A 154 -43.77 -19.90 -31.09
C LEU A 154 -44.44 -20.83 -30.08
N ARG A 155 -44.77 -22.01 -30.60
CA ARG A 155 -45.16 -23.24 -29.91
C ARG A 155 -44.05 -23.61 -28.91
N ASP A 156 -44.44 -24.06 -27.71
CA ASP A 156 -43.51 -24.59 -26.71
C ASP A 156 -42.77 -25.81 -27.27
N SER A 157 -41.56 -25.59 -27.78
CA SER A 157 -40.55 -26.61 -27.99
C SER A 157 -39.42 -26.37 -27.00
N PRO A 158 -38.90 -27.39 -26.30
CA PRO A 158 -37.73 -27.21 -25.44
C PRO A 158 -36.59 -26.72 -26.32
N ALA A 159 -36.08 -25.51 -26.04
CA ALA A 159 -34.95 -24.96 -26.75
C ALA A 159 -33.77 -25.96 -26.65
N PRO A 160 -33.07 -26.28 -27.74
CA PRO A 160 -31.90 -27.16 -27.68
C PRO A 160 -30.92 -26.54 -26.67
N SER A 161 -30.39 -27.35 -25.73
CA SER A 161 -29.40 -26.87 -24.77
C SER A 161 -28.17 -26.42 -25.55
N SER A 162 -28.09 -25.13 -25.86
CA SER A 162 -26.93 -24.54 -26.52
C SER A 162 -25.71 -24.81 -25.64
N ARG A 163 -24.61 -25.28 -26.24
CA ARG A 163 -23.33 -25.46 -25.54
C ARG A 163 -22.99 -24.20 -24.73
N PRO A 164 -22.35 -24.34 -23.55
CA PRO A 164 -21.82 -23.19 -22.82
C PRO A 164 -20.98 -22.28 -23.73
N ILE A 165 -21.23 -20.98 -23.67
CA ILE A 165 -20.56 -19.98 -24.52
C ILE A 165 -19.36 -19.43 -23.74
N SER A 166 -18.19 -19.40 -24.37
CA SER A 166 -16.98 -18.89 -23.72
C SER A 166 -17.09 -17.38 -23.41
N PRO A 167 -16.39 -16.86 -22.39
CA PRO A 167 -16.39 -15.43 -22.10
C PRO A 167 -16.03 -14.57 -23.32
N THR A 168 -15.06 -15.02 -24.12
CA THR A 168 -14.64 -14.33 -25.36
C THR A 168 -15.78 -14.24 -26.37
N GLU A 169 -16.45 -15.36 -26.66
CA GLU A 169 -17.59 -15.38 -27.58
C GLU A 169 -18.74 -14.49 -27.07
N GLN A 170 -19.01 -14.47 -25.76
CA GLN A 170 -20.02 -13.57 -25.18
C GLN A 170 -19.65 -12.10 -25.37
N LEU A 171 -18.37 -11.74 -25.18
CA LEU A 171 -17.88 -10.38 -25.41
C LEU A 171 -17.98 -9.98 -26.88
N ASP A 172 -17.70 -10.89 -27.80
CA ASP A 172 -17.82 -10.62 -29.24
C ASP A 172 -19.28 -10.38 -29.64
N ILE A 173 -20.22 -11.13 -29.07
CA ILE A 173 -21.67 -10.89 -29.27
C ILE A 173 -22.05 -9.50 -28.74
N MET A 174 -21.60 -9.13 -27.54
CA MET A 174 -21.88 -7.81 -26.97
C MET A 174 -21.29 -6.69 -27.82
N ARG A 175 -20.04 -6.85 -28.30
CA ARG A 175 -19.38 -5.87 -29.17
C ARG A 175 -20.12 -5.67 -30.49
N ARG A 176 -20.54 -6.76 -31.15
CA ARG A 176 -21.35 -6.67 -32.38
C ARG A 176 -22.68 -5.97 -32.15
N GLN A 177 -23.32 -6.19 -31.00
CA GLN A 177 -24.54 -5.47 -30.63
C GLN A 177 -24.28 -3.97 -30.42
N GLU A 178 -23.17 -3.61 -29.79
CA GLU A 178 -22.75 -2.22 -29.59
C GLU A 178 -22.46 -1.50 -30.92
N GLU A 179 -21.76 -2.15 -31.85
CA GLU A 179 -21.45 -1.63 -33.20
C GLU A 179 -22.72 -1.34 -34.02
N ASN A 180 -23.73 -2.22 -33.91
CA ASN A 180 -25.03 -2.07 -34.58
C ASN A 180 -25.89 -0.93 -34.00
N MET A 181 -25.57 -0.41 -32.81
CA MET A 181 -26.28 0.71 -32.19
C MET A 181 -25.68 2.06 -32.61
N THR A 182 -25.54 2.32 -33.91
CA THR A 182 -24.93 3.54 -34.45
C THR A 182 -25.77 4.78 -34.10
N GLN A 183 -25.33 5.60 -33.14
CA GLN A 183 -25.81 6.99 -32.98
C GLN A 183 -24.59 7.88 -32.75
N THR A 184 -24.68 9.10 -33.25
CA THR A 184 -23.69 10.17 -33.11
C THR A 184 -23.54 10.57 -31.64
N GLY A 185 -22.29 10.75 -31.19
CA GLY A 185 -21.99 11.22 -29.83
C GLY A 185 -22.49 12.65 -29.57
N PRO A 186 -22.59 13.06 -28.30
CA PRO A 186 -22.97 14.43 -27.93
C PRO A 186 -21.91 15.45 -28.35
N THR A 187 -22.34 16.64 -28.75
CA THR A 187 -21.44 17.79 -28.93
C THR A 187 -21.07 18.41 -27.58
N ASP A 188 -20.03 19.24 -27.50
CA ASP A 188 -19.64 19.93 -26.26
C ASP A 188 -20.79 20.77 -25.69
N ARG A 189 -21.60 21.40 -26.56
CA ARG A 189 -22.79 22.15 -26.17
C ARG A 189 -23.89 21.25 -25.58
N ASP A 190 -24.07 20.04 -26.14
CA ASP A 190 -25.03 19.07 -25.58
C ASP A 190 -24.55 18.60 -24.20
N LEU A 191 -23.24 18.38 -24.02
CA LEU A 191 -22.63 17.99 -22.75
C LEU A 191 -22.81 19.06 -21.67
N GLU A 192 -22.50 20.31 -21.99
CA GLU A 192 -22.64 21.45 -21.08
C GLU A 192 -24.07 21.58 -20.58
N ARG A 193 -25.05 21.57 -21.50
CA ARG A 193 -26.47 21.66 -21.14
C ARG A 193 -26.96 20.46 -20.37
N TYR A 194 -26.55 19.27 -20.76
CA TYR A 194 -26.89 18.05 -20.05
C TYR A 194 -26.37 18.08 -18.61
N MET A 195 -25.12 18.51 -18.38
CA MET A 195 -24.56 18.70 -17.04
C MET A 195 -25.26 19.80 -16.25
N TYR A 196 -25.64 20.91 -16.89
CA TYR A 196 -26.42 21.97 -16.26
C TYR A 196 -27.74 21.44 -15.69
N TYR A 197 -28.48 20.63 -16.46
CA TYR A 197 -29.77 20.11 -16.00
C TYR A 197 -29.62 19.09 -14.86
N ILE A 198 -28.53 18.34 -14.82
CA ILE A 198 -28.24 17.41 -13.72
C ILE A 198 -27.86 18.15 -12.44
N THR A 199 -27.00 19.15 -12.54
CA THR A 199 -26.46 19.85 -11.37
C THR A 199 -27.44 20.87 -10.80
N THR A 200 -28.04 21.68 -11.69
CA THR A 200 -28.80 22.87 -11.35
C THR A 200 -30.29 22.77 -11.75
N GLY A 201 -30.61 22.05 -12.83
CA GLY A 201 -31.97 22.02 -13.39
C GLY A 201 -33.01 21.26 -12.55
N VAL A 202 -32.59 20.28 -11.76
CA VAL A 202 -33.47 19.52 -10.85
C VAL A 202 -33.20 19.95 -9.41
N GLU A 203 -34.21 20.55 -8.77
CA GLU A 203 -34.13 20.93 -7.36
C GLU A 203 -34.05 19.72 -6.43
N SER A 204 -33.32 19.83 -5.32
CA SER A 204 -33.22 18.74 -4.35
C SER A 204 -34.53 18.53 -3.57
N SER A 205 -35.41 19.53 -3.54
CA SER A 205 -36.74 19.50 -2.89
C SER A 205 -37.69 18.46 -3.49
N VAL A 206 -37.55 18.17 -4.78
CA VAL A 206 -38.40 17.19 -5.49
C VAL A 206 -37.88 15.76 -5.38
N LEU A 207 -36.72 15.54 -4.75
CA LEU A 207 -36.09 14.23 -4.63
C LEU A 207 -36.52 13.53 -3.35
N ALA A 208 -36.68 12.21 -3.44
CA ALA A 208 -36.85 11.39 -2.25
C ALA A 208 -35.56 11.42 -1.40
N PRO A 209 -35.63 11.58 -0.07
CA PRO A 209 -34.44 11.51 0.77
C PRO A 209 -33.89 10.07 0.82
N GLN A 210 -32.59 9.95 1.04
CA GLN A 210 -31.94 8.65 1.16
C GLN A 210 -32.56 7.81 2.31
N PRO A 211 -33.02 6.57 2.04
CA PRO A 211 -33.51 5.69 3.10
C PRO A 211 -32.41 5.36 4.11
N ARG A 212 -32.67 5.59 5.41
CA ARG A 212 -31.69 5.35 6.50
C ARG A 212 -31.11 3.94 6.51
N GLN A 213 -31.91 2.94 6.13
CA GLN A 213 -31.49 1.55 6.09
C GLN A 213 -30.34 1.29 5.09
N GLN A 214 -30.26 2.09 4.02
CA GLN A 214 -29.17 1.93 3.03
C GLN A 214 -27.81 2.23 3.66
N MET A 215 -27.69 3.34 4.38
CA MET A 215 -26.44 3.71 5.06
C MET A 215 -26.08 2.67 6.13
N ILE A 216 -27.06 2.20 6.91
CA ILE A 216 -26.84 1.14 7.90
C ILE A 216 -26.29 -0.14 7.25
N ASN A 217 -26.82 -0.54 6.10
CA ASN A 217 -26.35 -1.73 5.40
C ASN A 217 -24.93 -1.55 4.84
N ILE A 218 -24.58 -0.34 4.38
CA ILE A 218 -23.21 -0.01 3.92
C ILE A 218 -22.24 -0.10 5.10
N LEU A 219 -22.58 0.51 6.23
CA LEU A 219 -21.73 0.50 7.43
C LEU A 219 -21.52 -0.91 7.99
N LYS A 220 -22.50 -1.82 7.85
CA LYS A 220 -22.35 -3.23 8.24
C LYS A 220 -21.31 -4.02 7.43
N LEU A 221 -20.91 -3.53 6.26
CA LEU A 221 -19.86 -4.14 5.45
C LEU A 221 -18.46 -3.73 5.92
N LEU A 222 -18.37 -2.77 6.84
CA LEU A 222 -17.11 -2.29 7.40
C LEU A 222 -16.84 -2.99 8.76
N PRO A 223 -15.56 -3.10 9.16
CA PRO A 223 -15.21 -3.56 10.49
C PRO A 223 -15.89 -2.70 11.58
N PRO A 224 -16.27 -3.28 12.73
CA PRO A 224 -16.85 -2.53 13.83
C PRO A 224 -15.87 -1.47 14.34
N ASP A 225 -16.42 -0.37 14.85
CA ASP A 225 -15.61 0.66 15.50
C ASP A 225 -14.90 0.08 16.72
N SER A 226 -13.57 0.07 16.68
CA SER A 226 -12.76 -0.12 17.87
C SER A 226 -12.54 1.23 18.56
N GLU A 227 -12.44 1.23 19.88
CA GLU A 227 -12.10 2.42 20.66
C GLU A 227 -10.73 3.01 20.26
N ASP A 228 -9.88 2.21 19.60
CA ASP A 228 -8.55 2.54 19.08
C ASP A 228 -8.55 3.05 17.62
N SER A 229 -9.72 3.25 17.00
CA SER A 229 -9.82 3.76 15.64
C SER A 229 -9.29 5.20 15.56
N GLY A 230 -8.04 5.34 15.14
CA GLY A 230 -7.34 6.62 15.06
C GLY A 230 -8.13 7.70 14.32
N LYS A 231 -7.95 8.96 14.71
CA LYS A 231 -8.69 10.14 14.19
C LYS A 231 -8.79 10.19 12.66
N HIS A 232 -7.76 9.71 11.95
CA HIS A 232 -7.74 9.64 10.49
C HIS A 232 -8.83 8.72 9.92
N LEU A 233 -9.07 7.55 10.52
CA LEU A 233 -10.10 6.60 10.07
C LEU A 233 -11.51 7.16 10.25
N GLN A 234 -11.73 7.91 11.34
CA GLN A 234 -13.02 8.58 11.59
C GLN A 234 -13.29 9.68 10.55
N ILE A 235 -12.28 10.49 10.23
CA ILE A 235 -12.37 11.51 9.17
C ILE A 235 -12.66 10.85 7.82
N LEU A 236 -11.92 9.79 7.48
CA LEU A 236 -12.13 9.06 6.24
C LEU A 236 -13.56 8.50 6.15
N ARG A 237 -14.08 7.92 7.23
CA ARG A 237 -15.45 7.43 7.26
C ARG A 237 -16.47 8.54 7.05
N ALA A 238 -16.33 9.67 7.75
CA ALA A 238 -17.23 10.81 7.58
C ALA A 238 -17.23 11.33 6.13
N ASN A 239 -16.06 11.39 5.49
CA ASN A 239 -15.94 11.78 4.08
C ASN A 239 -16.65 10.79 3.15
N MET A 240 -16.49 9.48 3.38
CA MET A 240 -17.16 8.45 2.59
C MET A 240 -18.68 8.48 2.77
N GLU A 241 -19.18 8.73 3.98
CA GLU A 241 -20.63 8.87 4.21
C GLU A 241 -21.21 10.06 3.46
N GLU A 242 -20.48 11.18 3.40
CA GLU A 242 -20.90 12.37 2.65
C GLU A 242 -20.84 12.14 1.14
N GLU A 243 -19.81 11.44 0.65
CA GLU A 243 -19.70 11.02 -0.75
C GLU A 243 -20.90 10.16 -1.18
N VAL A 244 -21.26 9.16 -0.37
CA VAL A 244 -22.43 8.31 -0.63
C VAL A 244 -23.73 9.11 -0.72
N LYS A 245 -23.92 10.10 0.16
CA LYS A 245 -25.11 10.99 0.12
C LYS A 245 -25.11 11.85 -1.14
N LYS A 246 -23.97 12.47 -1.46
CA LYS A 246 -23.81 13.31 -2.66
C LYS A 246 -24.12 12.51 -3.93
N ASP A 247 -23.59 11.29 -4.02
CA ASP A 247 -23.80 10.40 -5.17
C ASP A 247 -25.24 9.92 -5.30
N TYR A 248 -25.93 9.67 -4.19
CA TYR A 248 -27.35 9.33 -4.20
C TYR A 248 -28.18 10.42 -4.87
N TYR A 249 -28.03 11.68 -4.44
CA TYR A 249 -28.80 12.79 -5.00
C TYR A 249 -28.38 13.09 -6.44
N LEU A 250 -27.08 13.08 -6.75
CA LEU A 250 -26.58 13.28 -8.11
C LEU A 250 -27.14 12.22 -9.07
N SER A 251 -27.13 10.96 -8.66
CA SER A 251 -27.65 9.83 -9.45
C SER A 251 -29.15 9.93 -9.69
N LEU A 252 -29.93 10.39 -8.70
CA LEU A 252 -31.36 10.63 -8.85
C LEU A 252 -31.64 11.78 -9.84
N LYS A 253 -30.95 12.92 -9.71
CA LYS A 253 -31.08 14.04 -10.65
C LYS A 253 -30.76 13.60 -12.07
N LYS A 254 -29.64 12.89 -12.25
CA LYS A 254 -29.25 12.30 -13.53
C LYS A 254 -30.32 11.38 -14.10
N SER A 255 -30.88 10.48 -13.27
CA SER A 255 -31.91 9.54 -13.71
C SER A 255 -33.19 10.24 -14.18
N ILE A 256 -33.60 11.31 -13.51
CA ILE A 256 -34.76 12.13 -13.92
C ILE A 256 -34.47 12.81 -15.27
N VAL A 257 -33.30 13.44 -15.43
CA VAL A 257 -32.89 14.10 -16.67
C VAL A 257 -32.84 13.08 -17.82
N ASP A 258 -32.15 11.95 -17.64
CA ASP A 258 -32.04 10.88 -18.63
C ASP A 258 -33.42 10.37 -19.07
N TYR A 259 -34.32 10.21 -18.12
CA TYR A 259 -35.68 9.75 -18.37
C TYR A 259 -36.49 10.76 -19.19
N ILE A 260 -36.44 12.05 -18.84
CA ILE A 260 -37.13 13.12 -19.58
C ILE A 260 -36.57 13.22 -21.01
N LEU A 261 -35.24 13.15 -21.15
CA LEU A 261 -34.54 13.13 -22.42
C LEU A 261 -34.76 11.83 -23.20
N MET A 262 -35.56 10.86 -22.75
CA MET A 262 -36.05 9.80 -23.64
C MET A 262 -37.09 10.32 -24.65
N ASP A 263 -37.80 11.41 -24.36
CA ASP A 263 -38.75 12.02 -25.31
C ASP A 263 -38.02 12.96 -26.29
N PRO A 264 -38.07 12.72 -27.62
CA PRO A 264 -37.46 13.60 -28.62
C PRO A 264 -37.95 15.05 -28.56
N SER A 265 -39.19 15.27 -28.11
CA SER A 265 -39.80 16.60 -28.01
C SER A 265 -39.11 17.43 -26.93
N GLU A 266 -38.77 16.81 -25.80
CA GLU A 266 -38.05 17.46 -24.69
C GLU A 266 -36.57 17.69 -25.06
N ARG A 267 -35.95 16.76 -25.81
CA ARG A 267 -34.61 16.98 -26.38
C ARG A 267 -34.55 18.23 -27.26
N GLN A 268 -35.51 18.38 -28.16
CA GLN A 268 -35.61 19.54 -29.04
C GLN A 268 -35.85 20.82 -28.23
N ARG A 269 -36.76 20.77 -27.25
CA ARG A 269 -37.11 21.90 -26.38
C ARG A 269 -35.89 22.42 -25.59
N LEU A 270 -35.15 21.50 -24.98
CA LEU A 270 -33.95 21.79 -24.19
C LEU A 270 -32.71 22.00 -25.06
N SER A 271 -32.84 21.84 -26.38
CA SER A 271 -31.75 21.97 -27.34
C SER A 271 -30.55 21.05 -27.03
N ILE A 272 -30.86 19.78 -26.73
CA ILE A 272 -29.90 18.68 -26.51
C ILE A 272 -30.17 17.61 -27.57
N HIS A 273 -29.27 17.47 -28.54
CA HIS A 273 -29.47 16.55 -29.68
C HIS A 273 -29.12 15.11 -29.32
N SER A 274 -28.00 14.92 -28.62
CA SER A 274 -27.50 13.63 -28.18
C SER A 274 -27.04 13.72 -26.72
N ILE A 275 -27.12 12.61 -26.01
CA ILE A 275 -26.68 12.51 -24.60
C ILE A 275 -25.50 11.53 -24.51
N PRO A 276 -24.64 11.67 -23.49
CA PRO A 276 -23.59 10.70 -23.23
C PRO A 276 -24.14 9.29 -23.14
N ARG A 277 -23.50 8.38 -23.89
CA ARG A 277 -23.81 6.96 -23.77
C ARG A 277 -23.23 6.44 -22.46
N PRO A 278 -24.01 5.70 -21.66
CA PRO A 278 -23.43 5.00 -20.53
C PRO A 278 -22.39 4.02 -21.05
N PHE A 279 -21.27 3.89 -20.33
CA PHE A 279 -20.26 2.90 -20.66
C PHE A 279 -20.90 1.50 -20.73
N PRO A 280 -20.71 0.74 -21.83
CA PRO A 280 -21.34 -0.55 -21.99
C PRO A 280 -20.84 -1.51 -20.92
N ARG A 281 -21.75 -1.96 -20.05
CA ARG A 281 -21.44 -2.95 -19.01
C ARG A 281 -21.53 -4.34 -19.62
N ARG A 282 -20.37 -4.96 -19.82
CA ARG A 282 -20.29 -6.34 -20.31
C ARG A 282 -20.34 -7.30 -19.13
N VAL A 283 -21.37 -8.15 -19.10
CA VAL A 283 -21.59 -9.11 -18.02
C VAL A 283 -21.56 -10.51 -18.61
N ILE A 284 -20.51 -11.27 -18.30
CA ILE A 284 -20.43 -12.68 -18.64
C ILE A 284 -21.51 -13.43 -17.86
N ARG A 285 -22.29 -14.25 -18.56
CA ARG A 285 -23.36 -15.06 -17.98
C ARG A 285 -22.97 -16.54 -18.00
N ALA A 286 -23.34 -17.24 -16.94
CA ALA A 286 -23.23 -18.69 -16.86
C ALA A 286 -24.28 -19.38 -17.78
N PRO A 287 -24.03 -20.61 -18.25
CA PRO A 287 -22.84 -21.43 -17.97
C PRO A 287 -21.65 -21.05 -18.88
N VAL A 288 -20.46 -20.95 -18.28
CA VAL A 288 -19.18 -20.87 -19.01
C VAL A 288 -18.55 -22.26 -19.11
N PRO A 289 -17.74 -22.55 -20.16
CA PRO A 289 -17.22 -23.91 -20.39
C PRO A 289 -16.43 -24.51 -19.21
N TRP A 290 -15.74 -23.67 -18.44
CA TRP A 290 -14.90 -24.08 -17.31
C TRP A 290 -15.61 -24.05 -15.95
N THR A 291 -16.94 -23.87 -15.91
CA THR A 291 -17.69 -23.71 -14.64
C THR A 291 -17.42 -24.83 -13.64
N THR A 292 -17.38 -26.08 -14.10
CA THR A 292 -17.11 -27.25 -13.24
C THR A 292 -15.66 -27.24 -12.75
N SER A 293 -14.69 -27.18 -13.67
CA SER A 293 -13.26 -27.13 -13.32
C SER A 293 -12.92 -25.98 -12.36
N TYR A 294 -13.50 -24.79 -12.56
CA TYR A 294 -13.33 -23.67 -11.63
C TYR A 294 -13.92 -23.99 -10.25
N ARG A 295 -15.13 -24.56 -10.18
CA ARG A 295 -15.76 -24.90 -8.91
C ARG A 295 -14.94 -25.95 -8.16
N ASP A 296 -14.47 -26.97 -8.87
CA ASP A 296 -13.65 -28.05 -8.30
C ASP A 296 -12.33 -27.48 -7.77
N ALA A 297 -11.63 -26.66 -8.57
CA ALA A 297 -10.40 -26.01 -8.16
C ALA A 297 -10.59 -24.99 -7.03
N HIS A 298 -11.70 -24.25 -7.01
CA HIS A 298 -12.03 -23.29 -5.97
C HIS A 298 -12.36 -23.99 -4.65
N MET A 299 -13.16 -25.06 -4.69
CA MET A 299 -13.48 -25.88 -3.52
C MET A 299 -12.21 -26.48 -2.93
N TRP A 300 -11.39 -27.10 -3.78
CA TRP A 300 -10.11 -27.66 -3.37
C TRP A 300 -9.21 -26.59 -2.72
N GLN A 301 -9.02 -25.43 -3.35
CA GLN A 301 -8.20 -24.35 -2.76
C GLN A 301 -8.78 -23.81 -1.45
N SER A 302 -10.11 -23.68 -1.35
CA SER A 302 -10.77 -23.16 -0.15
C SER A 302 -10.58 -24.10 1.06
N GLU A 303 -10.50 -25.40 0.81
CA GLU A 303 -10.34 -26.43 1.84
C GLU A 303 -8.87 -26.68 2.23
N HIS A 304 -7.92 -26.50 1.30
CA HIS A 304 -6.52 -26.95 1.50
C HIS A 304 -5.49 -25.82 1.62
N LEU A 305 -5.83 -24.55 1.31
CA LEU A 305 -4.85 -23.44 1.29
C LEU A 305 -4.75 -22.70 2.65
N TYR A 306 -5.74 -22.84 3.53
CA TYR A 306 -5.78 -22.28 4.90
C TYR A 306 -5.43 -20.78 5.03
N THR A 307 -5.58 -19.99 3.96
CA THR A 307 -5.12 -18.57 3.88
C THR A 307 -5.89 -17.59 4.74
N ILE A 308 -7.11 -17.93 5.14
CA ILE A 308 -8.00 -17.08 5.95
C ILE A 308 -7.93 -17.40 7.44
N THR A 309 -7.13 -18.38 7.86
CA THR A 309 -7.00 -18.73 9.27
C THR A 309 -6.24 -17.61 10.00
N PRO A 310 -6.77 -17.04 11.10
CA PRO A 310 -6.18 -15.90 11.79
C PRO A 310 -4.69 -16.05 12.15
N ILE A 311 -4.24 -17.29 12.40
CA ILE A 311 -2.83 -17.58 12.67
C ILE A 311 -1.91 -17.19 11.50
N MET A 312 -2.35 -17.37 10.25
CA MET A 312 -1.51 -17.08 9.07
C MET A 312 -1.15 -15.59 8.95
N VAL A 313 -1.92 -14.71 9.60
CA VAL A 313 -1.70 -13.26 9.62
C VAL A 313 -0.77 -12.84 10.78
N LEU A 314 -0.70 -13.63 11.85
CA LEU A 314 -0.03 -13.26 13.11
C LEU A 314 1.43 -13.73 13.20
N LEU A 315 1.93 -14.48 12.22
CA LEU A 315 3.27 -15.08 12.26
C LEU A 315 4.36 -14.08 11.83
N TYR A 316 5.40 -13.93 12.66
CA TYR A 316 6.73 -13.32 12.43
C TYR A 316 6.89 -11.97 11.70
N SER A 317 5.85 -11.14 11.58
CA SER A 317 5.91 -9.95 10.72
C SER A 317 6.83 -8.80 11.20
N SER A 318 7.32 -8.82 12.45
CA SER A 318 8.05 -7.68 13.04
C SER A 318 9.40 -8.01 13.72
N LEU A 319 9.88 -9.25 13.69
CA LEU A 319 11.15 -9.62 14.33
C LEU A 319 12.34 -9.38 13.40
N ARG A 320 13.56 -9.22 13.95
CA ARG A 320 14.84 -9.20 13.21
C ARG A 320 15.93 -9.72 14.15
N PHE A 321 16.83 -10.59 13.68
CA PHE A 321 17.96 -11.11 14.48
C PHE A 321 18.98 -10.02 14.80
N VAL A 322 19.25 -9.15 13.83
CA VAL A 322 20.18 -8.03 13.99
C VAL A 322 19.54 -6.76 13.43
N LYS A 323 19.42 -5.74 14.29
CA LYS A 323 18.97 -4.40 13.92
C LYS A 323 20.18 -3.49 13.73
N MET A 324 20.12 -2.69 12.67
CA MET A 324 21.19 -1.75 12.32
C MET A 324 21.38 -0.67 13.40
N GLU A 325 20.26 -0.14 13.94
CA GLU A 325 20.26 0.87 15.01
C GLU A 325 21.05 0.41 16.23
N ASP A 326 20.87 -0.86 16.61
CA ASP A 326 21.53 -1.40 17.78
C ASP A 326 23.05 -1.56 17.57
N LEU A 327 23.49 -1.96 16.37
CA LEU A 327 24.91 -2.06 16.02
C LEU A 327 25.62 -0.70 16.09
N PHE A 328 24.96 0.37 15.64
CA PHE A 328 25.52 1.73 15.70
C PHE A 328 25.39 2.40 17.06
N SER A 329 24.50 1.91 17.93
CA SER A 329 24.37 2.38 19.31
C SER A 329 25.49 1.88 20.24
N ALA A 330 26.27 0.89 19.80
CA ALA A 330 27.39 0.35 20.55
C ALA A 330 28.53 1.37 20.71
N SER A 331 29.29 1.27 21.80
CA SER A 331 30.46 2.11 22.07
C SER A 331 31.67 1.69 21.23
N LEU A 332 31.62 2.01 19.94
CA LEU A 332 32.71 1.76 18.98
C LEU A 332 33.96 2.60 19.27
N PRO A 333 35.20 2.11 19.00
CA PRO A 333 35.55 0.79 18.47
C PRO A 333 35.59 -0.31 19.55
N LEU A 334 35.31 -1.55 19.13
CA LEU A 334 35.23 -2.71 20.02
C LEU A 334 36.46 -3.62 19.87
N LEU A 335 36.87 -4.29 20.96
CA LEU A 335 37.72 -5.47 20.80
C LEU A 335 36.94 -6.59 20.09
N PRO A 336 37.61 -7.51 19.37
CA PRO A 336 36.88 -8.58 18.69
C PRO A 336 36.03 -9.44 19.63
N SER A 337 36.48 -9.67 20.87
CA SER A 337 35.69 -10.37 21.89
C SER A 337 34.41 -9.62 22.25
N GLU A 338 34.48 -8.30 22.38
CA GLU A 338 33.32 -7.44 22.69
C GLU A 338 32.34 -7.38 21.50
N PHE A 339 32.86 -7.40 20.27
CA PHE A 339 32.03 -7.50 19.07
C PHE A 339 31.28 -8.84 18.99
N GLU A 340 31.94 -9.94 19.34
CA GLU A 340 31.31 -11.27 19.41
C GLU A 340 30.19 -11.31 20.47
N GLU A 341 30.44 -10.74 21.65
CA GLU A 341 29.43 -10.59 22.70
C GLU A 341 28.24 -9.70 22.27
N LEU A 342 28.51 -8.61 21.55
CA LEU A 342 27.46 -7.73 21.02
C LEU A 342 26.51 -8.52 20.11
N VAL A 343 27.05 -9.24 19.13
CA VAL A 343 26.26 -10.03 18.18
C VAL A 343 25.44 -11.08 18.93
N GLN A 344 26.04 -11.83 19.85
CA GLN A 344 25.33 -12.84 20.66
C GLN A 344 24.18 -12.23 21.48
N ARG A 345 24.36 -11.03 22.03
CA ARG A 345 23.33 -10.31 22.79
C ARG A 345 22.12 -9.95 21.94
N HIS A 346 22.30 -9.64 20.65
CA HIS A 346 21.19 -9.34 19.74
C HIS A 346 20.40 -10.60 19.35
N LEU A 347 21.03 -11.77 19.32
CA LEU A 347 20.39 -13.02 18.94
C LEU A 347 19.48 -13.60 20.04
N LEU A 348 19.84 -13.42 21.32
CA LEU A 348 19.15 -14.03 22.47
C LEU A 348 17.64 -13.70 22.56
N PRO A 349 17.22 -12.42 22.47
CA PRO A 349 15.81 -12.04 22.61
C PRO A 349 14.96 -12.55 21.45
N VAL A 350 15.53 -12.71 20.27
CA VAL A 350 14.80 -13.14 19.07
C VAL A 350 14.45 -14.62 19.17
N CYS A 351 15.40 -15.46 19.59
CA CYS A 351 15.14 -16.88 19.87
C CYS A 351 14.11 -17.07 21.00
N GLN A 352 14.13 -16.21 22.03
CA GLN A 352 13.14 -16.24 23.12
C GLN A 352 11.76 -15.78 22.65
N THR A 353 11.67 -14.67 21.92
CA THR A 353 10.40 -14.14 21.41
C THR A 353 9.72 -15.12 20.44
N VAL A 354 10.50 -15.84 19.64
CA VAL A 354 10.01 -16.92 18.77
C VAL A 354 9.32 -18.03 19.58
N SER A 355 9.88 -18.38 20.74
CA SER A 355 9.26 -19.37 21.65
C SER A 355 8.09 -18.79 22.44
N GLU A 356 8.12 -17.53 22.85
CA GLU A 356 7.03 -16.91 23.64
C GLU A 356 5.79 -16.57 22.80
N GLN A 357 5.96 -16.27 21.51
CA GLN A 357 4.82 -16.03 20.61
C GLN A 357 3.94 -17.26 20.38
N SER A 358 4.41 -18.47 20.72
CA SER A 358 3.57 -19.68 20.62
C SER A 358 2.31 -19.57 21.48
N ASP A 359 2.40 -18.95 22.66
CA ASP A 359 1.29 -18.85 23.61
C ASP A 359 0.13 -17.99 23.08
N LEU A 360 0.43 -17.04 22.19
CA LEU A 360 -0.56 -16.18 21.55
C LEU A 360 -1.36 -16.93 20.48
N TRP A 361 -0.79 -17.96 19.86
CA TRP A 361 -1.40 -18.66 18.73
C TRP A 361 -2.09 -19.97 19.13
N ILE A 362 -1.64 -20.65 20.18
CA ILE A 362 -2.22 -21.92 20.68
C ILE A 362 -3.75 -21.85 20.84
N PRO A 363 -4.34 -20.80 21.44
CA PRO A 363 -5.80 -20.74 21.59
C PRO A 363 -6.58 -20.67 20.26
N PHE A 364 -5.97 -20.18 19.19
CA PHE A 364 -6.60 -20.11 17.87
C PHE A 364 -6.55 -21.47 17.14
N ILE A 365 -5.49 -22.25 17.37
CA ILE A 365 -5.34 -23.59 16.79
C ILE A 365 -6.31 -24.57 17.44
N LEU A 366 -6.42 -24.54 18.78
CA LEU A 366 -7.33 -25.43 19.52
C LEU A 366 -8.82 -25.14 19.21
N LYS A 367 -9.17 -23.89 18.90
CA LYS A 367 -10.54 -23.55 18.46
C LYS A 367 -10.88 -24.09 17.07
N SER A 368 -9.90 -24.25 16.18
CA SER A 368 -10.15 -24.81 14.84
C SER A 368 -10.25 -26.34 14.83
N GLU A 369 -9.60 -27.03 15.78
CA GLU A 369 -9.61 -28.50 15.83
C GLU A 369 -10.97 -29.09 16.26
N HIS A 370 -11.78 -28.35 17.01
CA HIS A 370 -13.08 -28.84 17.49
C HIS A 370 -14.18 -28.95 16.41
N ASP A 371 -13.96 -28.41 15.21
CA ASP A 371 -14.94 -28.42 14.12
C ASP A 371 -14.61 -29.43 12.98
N SER A 372 -13.46 -30.14 13.01
CA SER A 372 -13.05 -31.03 11.91
C SER A 372 -12.57 -32.41 12.38
N ASP A 373 -13.43 -33.43 12.24
CA ASP A 373 -13.19 -34.85 12.59
C ASP A 373 -12.18 -35.61 11.67
N ALA A 374 -11.34 -34.92 10.88
CA ALA A 374 -10.48 -35.55 9.87
C ALA A 374 -8.97 -35.33 10.14
N PRO A 375 -8.19 -36.39 10.47
CA PRO A 375 -6.75 -36.31 10.76
C PRO A 375 -5.88 -35.75 9.63
N PHE A 376 -6.33 -35.88 8.38
CA PHE A 376 -5.57 -35.45 7.19
C PHE A 376 -5.53 -33.92 7.04
N SER A 377 -6.60 -33.22 7.42
CA SER A 377 -6.67 -31.75 7.34
C SER A 377 -5.67 -31.07 8.28
N VAL A 378 -5.46 -31.66 9.46
CA VAL A 378 -4.55 -31.14 10.49
C VAL A 378 -3.08 -31.18 10.03
N GLN A 379 -2.65 -32.26 9.36
CA GLN A 379 -1.28 -32.36 8.86
C GLN A 379 -1.00 -31.37 7.72
N GLU A 380 -1.94 -31.22 6.78
CA GLU A 380 -1.84 -30.27 5.68
C GLU A 380 -1.79 -28.83 6.19
N PHE A 381 -2.62 -28.52 7.19
CA PHE A 381 -2.60 -27.24 7.89
C PHE A 381 -1.22 -26.95 8.51
N PHE A 382 -0.66 -27.89 9.30
CA PHE A 382 0.66 -27.69 9.91
C PHE A 382 1.79 -27.62 8.87
N ASN A 383 1.65 -28.27 7.71
CA ASN A 383 2.59 -28.11 6.60
C ASN A 383 2.51 -26.72 5.99
N CYS A 384 1.31 -26.14 5.83
CA CYS A 384 1.15 -24.76 5.37
C CYS A 384 1.74 -23.76 6.36
N VAL A 385 1.45 -23.94 7.65
CA VAL A 385 2.02 -23.11 8.73
C VAL A 385 3.55 -23.19 8.71
N ALA A 386 4.11 -24.40 8.64
CA ALA A 386 5.55 -24.59 8.61
C ALA A 386 6.22 -24.01 7.36
N ALA A 387 5.59 -24.11 6.19
CA ALA A 387 6.09 -23.51 4.96
C ALA A 387 6.13 -21.97 5.08
N LEU A 388 5.05 -21.36 5.58
CA LEU A 388 4.97 -19.92 5.80
C LEU A 388 6.02 -19.45 6.83
N MET A 389 6.08 -20.11 7.98
CA MET A 389 7.04 -19.80 9.04
C MET A 389 8.48 -19.98 8.58
N SER A 390 8.76 -21.01 7.76
CA SER A 390 10.09 -21.23 7.17
C SER A 390 10.46 -20.10 6.20
N LEU A 391 9.54 -19.65 5.35
CA LEU A 391 9.77 -18.52 4.46
C LEU A 391 10.03 -17.22 5.23
N GLN A 392 9.26 -16.98 6.29
CA GLN A 392 9.44 -15.84 7.16
C GLN A 392 10.80 -15.91 7.87
N LEU A 393 11.14 -17.03 8.50
CA LEU A 393 12.43 -17.27 9.14
C LEU A 393 13.59 -17.05 8.17
N ARG A 394 13.51 -17.60 6.95
CA ARG A 394 14.52 -17.37 5.91
C ARG A 394 14.67 -15.88 5.59
N SER A 395 13.57 -15.16 5.41
CA SER A 395 13.59 -13.72 5.17
C SER A 395 14.23 -12.96 6.35
N LEU A 396 13.96 -13.36 7.59
CA LEU A 396 14.54 -12.75 8.79
C LEU A 396 16.07 -12.92 8.85
N VAL A 397 16.55 -14.14 8.56
CA VAL A 397 17.98 -14.44 8.52
C VAL A 397 18.66 -13.64 7.41
N ILE A 398 18.12 -13.66 6.18
CA ILE A 398 18.69 -12.93 5.03
C ILE A 398 18.79 -11.44 5.34
N GLN A 399 17.72 -10.81 5.82
CA GLN A 399 17.74 -9.39 6.16
C GLN A 399 18.74 -9.07 7.28
N SER A 400 18.95 -9.99 8.22
CA SER A 400 19.92 -9.78 9.32
C SER A 400 21.37 -9.90 8.83
N LEU A 401 21.66 -10.84 7.93
CA LEU A 401 22.96 -10.94 7.25
C LEU A 401 23.22 -9.70 6.39
N GLU A 402 22.21 -9.21 5.68
CA GLU A 402 22.31 -7.97 4.90
C GLU A 402 22.57 -6.76 5.80
N ASN A 403 21.88 -6.63 6.93
CA ASN A 403 22.13 -5.54 7.89
C ASN A 403 23.57 -5.59 8.43
N LEU A 404 24.08 -6.78 8.77
CA LEU A 404 25.46 -6.95 9.22
C LEU A 404 26.46 -6.61 8.11
N LEU A 405 26.20 -6.99 6.86
CA LEU A 405 27.02 -6.56 5.73
C LEU A 405 27.00 -5.03 5.58
N GLN A 406 25.83 -4.41 5.61
CA GLN A 406 25.68 -2.96 5.48
C GLN A 406 26.43 -2.18 6.57
N PHE A 407 26.51 -2.73 7.78
CA PHE A 407 27.35 -2.17 8.85
C PHE A 407 28.83 -2.08 8.44
N PHE A 408 29.37 -3.08 7.74
CA PHE A 408 30.75 -3.02 7.21
C PHE A 408 30.88 -2.20 5.93
N MET A 409 29.83 -2.12 5.11
CA MET A 409 29.83 -1.37 3.84
C MET A 409 30.12 0.12 3.99
N ILE A 410 29.94 0.70 5.18
CA ILE A 410 30.39 2.08 5.48
C ILE A 410 31.89 2.26 5.21
N HIS A 411 32.66 1.18 5.28
CA HIS A 411 34.10 1.18 5.05
C HIS A 411 34.50 0.67 3.64
N GLU A 412 33.59 0.65 2.66
CA GLU A 412 33.81 0.06 1.33
C GLU A 412 35.02 0.65 0.57
N GLU A 413 35.28 1.94 0.76
CA GLU A 413 36.39 2.67 0.13
C GLU A 413 37.78 2.25 0.65
N GLY A 414 37.83 1.48 1.75
CA GLY A 414 39.07 1.05 2.37
C GLY A 414 39.76 2.14 3.17
N ASN A 415 41.07 1.99 3.37
CA ASN A 415 41.90 2.94 4.13
C ASN A 415 43.31 3.12 3.58
N ASP A 416 43.45 3.14 2.26
CA ASP A 416 44.71 3.51 1.62
C ASP A 416 44.88 5.05 1.61
N PHE A 417 45.48 5.59 2.68
CA PHE A 417 45.71 7.03 2.85
C PHE A 417 46.90 7.61 2.05
N GLY A 418 47.53 6.84 1.15
CA GLY A 418 48.70 7.32 0.39
C GLY A 418 49.97 7.38 1.25
N GLU A 419 50.71 8.50 1.19
CA GLU A 419 52.02 8.64 1.87
C GLU A 419 51.93 9.20 3.29
N VAL A 420 51.00 10.12 3.55
CA VAL A 420 50.88 10.82 4.83
C VAL A 420 49.50 10.57 5.41
N PHE A 421 49.47 10.14 6.67
CA PHE A 421 48.22 9.93 7.39
C PHE A 421 47.60 11.27 7.79
N ASP A 422 46.34 11.50 7.38
CA ASP A 422 45.50 12.62 7.80
C ASP A 422 44.32 12.12 8.66
N GLU A 423 44.16 12.70 9.85
CA GLU A 423 43.11 12.35 10.82
C GLU A 423 41.71 12.70 10.31
N MET A 424 41.59 13.73 9.48
CA MET A 424 40.29 14.17 8.97
C MET A 424 39.78 13.30 7.81
N GLN A 425 40.59 12.36 7.32
CA GLN A 425 40.25 11.51 6.18
C GLN A 425 39.20 10.44 6.53
N TYR A 426 39.16 9.97 7.78
CA TYR A 426 38.30 8.86 8.22
C TYR A 426 37.42 9.25 9.41
N VAL A 427 36.36 10.01 9.15
CA VAL A 427 35.42 10.54 10.17
C VAL A 427 34.36 9.54 10.64
N GLN A 428 34.21 8.43 9.94
CA GLN A 428 33.25 7.37 10.27
C GLN A 428 33.70 6.55 11.50
N PRO A 429 32.77 6.05 12.34
CA PRO A 429 33.11 5.23 13.51
C PRO A 429 33.91 3.98 13.14
N GLN A 430 35.02 3.72 13.83
CA GLN A 430 35.82 2.49 13.62
C GLN A 430 35.13 1.29 14.27
N VAL A 431 35.14 0.13 13.61
CA VAL A 431 34.51 -1.09 14.13
C VAL A 431 35.39 -1.78 15.17
N LEU A 432 36.65 -2.07 14.80
CA LEU A 432 37.53 -2.94 15.59
C LEU A 432 38.75 -2.21 16.12
N LEU A 433 39.07 -2.44 17.40
CA LEU A 433 40.30 -1.99 18.04
C LEU A 433 41.40 -3.05 17.89
N VAL A 434 42.52 -2.67 17.27
CA VAL A 434 43.70 -3.53 17.11
C VAL A 434 44.90 -2.89 17.79
N LYS A 435 45.62 -3.64 18.64
CA LYS A 435 46.75 -3.12 19.40
C LYS A 435 48.05 -3.44 18.67
N LEU A 436 48.94 -2.45 18.55
CA LEU A 436 50.31 -2.68 18.12
C LEU A 436 51.16 -3.03 19.33
N GLN A 437 51.84 -4.17 19.24
CA GLN A 437 52.71 -4.69 20.29
C GLN A 437 54.06 -5.09 19.70
N LEU A 438 55.08 -5.14 20.54
CA LEU A 438 56.42 -5.52 20.15
C LEU A 438 56.67 -6.96 20.59
N ASP A 439 56.87 -7.85 19.62
CA ASP A 439 57.27 -9.24 19.84
C ASP A 439 58.75 -9.40 19.51
N GLU A 440 59.57 -9.52 20.54
CA GLU A 440 61.04 -9.50 20.51
C GLU A 440 61.66 -8.28 19.80
N SER A 441 61.66 -8.27 18.47
CA SER A 441 62.19 -7.22 17.59
C SER A 441 61.23 -6.80 16.48
N HIS A 442 60.05 -7.39 16.38
CA HIS A 442 59.08 -7.13 15.31
C HIS A 442 57.80 -6.52 15.86
N ILE A 443 57.22 -5.61 15.09
CA ILE A 443 55.93 -5.00 15.43
C ILE A 443 54.82 -5.94 14.94
N VAL A 444 53.96 -6.38 15.84
CA VAL A 444 52.85 -7.29 15.56
C VAL A 444 51.50 -6.67 15.91
N PHE A 445 50.48 -7.04 15.13
CA PHE A 445 49.09 -6.69 15.40
C PHE A 445 48.50 -7.72 16.38
N SER A 446 47.92 -7.25 17.47
CA SER A 446 47.26 -8.08 18.48
C SER A 446 45.89 -7.48 18.80
N PRO A 447 44.79 -8.14 18.39
CA PRO A 447 44.70 -9.36 17.58
C PRO A 447 45.28 -9.20 16.16
N SER A 448 45.63 -10.31 15.52
CA SER A 448 45.99 -10.36 14.10
C SER A 448 44.77 -10.11 13.20
N PHE A 449 45.00 -9.73 11.93
CA PHE A 449 43.91 -9.55 10.97
C PHE A 449 43.15 -10.85 10.68
N GLN A 450 43.83 -12.00 10.74
CA GLN A 450 43.18 -13.30 10.58
C GLN A 450 42.20 -13.57 11.73
N GLU A 451 42.60 -13.34 12.98
CA GLU A 451 41.72 -13.47 14.15
C GLU A 451 40.54 -12.48 14.09
N CYS A 452 40.78 -11.25 13.62
CA CYS A 452 39.71 -10.27 13.42
C CYS A 452 38.69 -10.74 12.37
N TRP A 453 39.17 -11.26 11.23
CA TRP A 453 38.28 -11.77 10.19
C TRP A 453 37.49 -12.99 10.67
N GLU A 454 38.12 -13.90 11.43
CA GLU A 454 37.45 -15.06 11.99
C GLU A 454 36.31 -14.67 12.92
N VAL A 455 36.48 -13.63 13.73
CA VAL A 455 35.42 -13.08 14.59
C VAL A 455 34.25 -12.55 13.76
N ILE A 456 34.53 -11.75 12.71
CA ILE A 456 33.49 -11.23 11.82
C ILE A 456 32.76 -12.37 11.11
N ASN A 457 33.50 -13.33 10.55
CA ASN A 457 32.92 -14.48 9.87
C ASN A 457 32.09 -15.35 10.84
N ARG A 458 32.55 -15.53 12.09
CA ARG A 458 31.78 -16.21 13.13
C ARG A 458 30.46 -15.49 13.41
N ALA A 459 30.42 -14.17 13.42
CA ALA A 459 29.18 -13.41 13.60
C ALA A 459 28.14 -13.73 12.51
N PHE A 460 28.53 -13.76 11.22
CA PHE A 460 27.62 -14.20 10.15
C PHE A 460 27.12 -15.64 10.36
N MET A 461 28.02 -16.55 10.76
CA MET A 461 27.67 -17.94 11.01
C MET A 461 26.78 -18.13 12.25
N GLU A 462 26.93 -17.28 13.26
CA GLU A 462 26.11 -17.33 14.48
C GLU A 462 24.67 -16.91 14.20
N ILE A 463 24.46 -15.90 13.34
CA ILE A 463 23.12 -15.53 12.86
C ILE A 463 22.45 -16.75 12.20
N ILE A 464 23.15 -17.46 11.33
CA ILE A 464 22.62 -18.65 10.66
C ILE A 464 22.34 -19.77 11.67
N ARG A 465 23.32 -20.10 12.52
CA ARG A 465 23.20 -21.15 13.55
C ARG A 465 22.09 -20.87 14.54
N SER A 466 21.81 -19.61 14.88
CA SER A 466 20.73 -19.23 15.79
C SER A 466 19.33 -19.54 15.24
N ALA A 467 19.19 -19.63 13.92
CA ALA A 467 17.94 -19.99 13.26
C ALA A 467 17.82 -21.50 12.99
N GLU A 468 18.89 -22.28 13.21
CA GLU A 468 18.85 -23.73 13.05
C GLU A 468 18.05 -24.40 14.15
N LYS A 469 17.39 -25.52 13.83
CA LYS A 469 16.66 -26.37 14.77
C LYS A 469 15.52 -25.66 15.52
N LEU A 470 14.97 -24.59 14.97
CA LEU A 470 13.72 -24.03 15.46
C LEU A 470 12.57 -25.04 15.21
N PRO A 471 11.87 -25.51 16.26
CA PRO A 471 10.84 -26.54 16.11
C PRO A 471 9.64 -26.00 15.35
N ARG A 472 8.96 -26.88 14.61
CA ARG A 472 7.67 -26.55 14.02
C ARG A 472 6.59 -26.45 15.10
N VAL A 473 5.49 -25.77 14.79
CA VAL A 473 4.39 -25.52 15.75
C VAL A 473 3.79 -26.82 16.28
N GLU A 474 3.66 -27.86 15.44
CA GLU A 474 3.10 -29.14 15.89
C GLU A 474 3.96 -29.86 16.94
N CYS A 475 5.28 -29.57 17.02
CA CYS A 475 6.15 -30.10 18.06
C CYS A 475 5.88 -29.44 19.43
N ILE A 476 5.33 -28.23 19.44
CA ILE A 476 4.94 -27.51 20.66
C ILE A 476 3.59 -28.03 21.15
N LEU A 477 2.66 -28.29 20.22
CA LEU A 477 1.29 -28.73 20.51
C LEU A 477 1.20 -30.21 20.88
N SER A 478 2.03 -31.06 20.25
CA SER A 478 1.95 -32.51 20.40
C SER A 478 3.27 -33.09 20.95
N PRO A 479 3.29 -33.64 22.17
CA PRO A 479 4.49 -34.25 22.76
C PRO A 479 5.04 -35.44 21.97
N ASN A 480 4.23 -36.03 21.08
CA ASN A 480 4.56 -37.21 20.30
C ASN A 480 5.36 -36.88 19.02
N ILE A 481 5.29 -35.63 18.54
CA ILE A 481 6.00 -35.20 17.32
C ILE A 481 7.30 -34.53 17.73
N LYS A 482 8.43 -35.17 17.42
CA LYS A 482 9.77 -34.68 17.76
C LYS A 482 10.66 -34.64 16.52
N ASN A 483 11.68 -33.80 16.57
CA ASN A 483 12.72 -33.69 15.53
C ASN A 483 12.23 -33.18 14.17
N VAL A 484 11.19 -32.34 14.13
CA VAL A 484 10.77 -31.65 12.91
C VAL A 484 11.01 -30.15 13.09
N TYR A 485 11.80 -29.58 12.20
CA TYR A 485 12.31 -28.21 12.31
C TYR A 485 11.87 -27.36 11.12
N LEU A 486 11.82 -26.05 11.32
CA LEU A 486 11.63 -25.09 10.25
C LEU A 486 12.85 -25.07 9.32
N CYS A 487 12.60 -24.83 8.03
CA CYS A 487 13.67 -24.67 7.06
C CYS A 487 14.20 -23.23 7.13
N THR A 488 15.50 -23.08 7.38
CA THR A 488 16.19 -21.78 7.40
C THR A 488 17.22 -21.71 6.27
N VAL A 489 18.03 -20.65 6.25
CA VAL A 489 19.14 -20.44 5.31
C VAL A 489 20.33 -21.28 5.74
N MET A 490 20.99 -21.97 4.80
CA MET A 490 22.19 -22.76 5.07
C MET A 490 23.49 -21.99 4.73
N PRO A 491 24.63 -22.27 5.40
CA PRO A 491 25.89 -21.59 5.15
C PRO A 491 26.45 -21.74 3.73
N ASP A 492 26.14 -22.86 3.07
CA ASP A 492 26.60 -23.23 1.72
C ASP A 492 25.76 -22.62 0.60
N GLU A 493 24.66 -21.93 0.92
CA GLU A 493 23.87 -21.22 -0.08
C GLU A 493 24.71 -20.13 -0.78
N SER A 494 24.55 -20.03 -2.10
CA SER A 494 25.28 -19.05 -2.91
C SER A 494 25.03 -17.60 -2.47
N LEU A 495 23.81 -17.30 -2.01
CA LEU A 495 23.44 -16.00 -1.43
C LEU A 495 24.32 -15.66 -0.22
N VAL A 496 24.44 -16.58 0.74
CA VAL A 496 25.23 -16.40 1.97
C VAL A 496 26.70 -16.23 1.63
N THR A 497 27.22 -17.12 0.79
CA THR A 497 28.62 -17.09 0.35
C THR A 497 28.95 -15.75 -0.32
N ASN A 498 28.06 -15.22 -1.16
CA ASN A 498 28.21 -13.92 -1.81
C ASN A 498 28.22 -12.76 -0.81
N LEU A 499 27.36 -12.78 0.22
CA LEU A 499 27.33 -11.74 1.26
C LEU A 499 28.63 -11.74 2.08
N ILE A 500 29.10 -12.91 2.49
CA ILE A 500 30.35 -13.05 3.27
C ILE A 500 31.57 -12.63 2.43
N ASN A 501 31.61 -13.02 1.16
CA ASN A 501 32.70 -12.62 0.26
C ASN A 501 32.77 -11.10 0.10
N LYS A 502 31.62 -10.43 -0.06
CA LYS A 502 31.58 -8.96 -0.09
C LYS A 502 32.12 -8.34 1.21
N ALA A 503 31.71 -8.86 2.37
CA ALA A 503 32.26 -8.41 3.66
C ALA A 503 33.78 -8.62 3.74
N LYS A 504 34.28 -9.75 3.21
CA LYS A 504 35.72 -10.07 3.16
C LYS A 504 36.49 -9.11 2.28
N ASP A 505 35.93 -8.74 1.13
CA ASP A 505 36.55 -7.77 0.22
C ASP A 505 36.69 -6.40 0.89
N VAL A 506 35.63 -5.93 1.56
CA VAL A 506 35.67 -4.69 2.34
C VAL A 506 36.70 -4.79 3.47
N PHE A 507 36.72 -5.89 4.22
CA PHE A 507 37.71 -6.13 5.26
C PHE A 507 39.14 -6.04 4.73
N ASN A 508 39.44 -6.72 3.63
CA ASN A 508 40.78 -6.76 3.02
C ASN A 508 41.24 -5.36 2.59
N LYS A 509 40.36 -4.57 1.95
CA LYS A 509 40.64 -3.17 1.58
C LYS A 509 41.01 -2.30 2.80
N ASN A 510 40.49 -2.63 3.98
CA ASN A 510 40.77 -1.91 5.22
C ASN A 510 42.00 -2.45 5.99
N THR A 511 42.68 -3.50 5.54
CA THR A 511 43.93 -3.96 6.18
C THR A 511 45.15 -3.17 5.73
N VAL A 512 45.06 -2.47 4.60
CA VAL A 512 46.18 -1.77 3.95
C VAL A 512 46.67 -0.58 4.79
N GLY A 513 45.75 0.24 5.31
CA GLY A 513 46.07 1.41 6.13
C GLY A 513 46.89 1.07 7.37
N PRO A 514 46.44 0.11 8.22
CA PRO A 514 47.21 -0.33 9.37
C PRO A 514 48.63 -0.80 9.04
N GLN A 515 48.80 -1.53 7.94
CA GLN A 515 50.12 -1.99 7.48
C GLN A 515 50.98 -0.81 7.02
N LYS A 516 50.41 0.14 6.27
CA LYS A 516 51.11 1.37 5.86
C LYS A 516 51.51 2.23 7.04
N TYR A 517 50.70 2.29 8.10
CA TYR A 517 51.01 3.09 9.28
C TYR A 517 52.27 2.61 10.02
N LEU A 518 52.69 1.35 9.84
CA LEU A 518 53.97 0.85 10.37
C LEU A 518 55.18 1.64 9.84
N ASN A 519 55.06 2.28 8.67
CA ASN A 519 56.13 3.12 8.10
C ASN A 519 56.50 4.30 9.00
N VAL A 520 55.57 4.81 9.82
CA VAL A 520 55.85 5.86 10.81
C VAL A 520 56.93 5.41 11.81
N TYR A 521 56.98 4.11 12.11
CA TYR A 521 57.94 3.53 13.05
C TYR A 521 59.27 3.13 12.42
N GLN A 522 59.43 3.17 11.09
CA GLN A 522 60.70 2.86 10.43
C GLN A 522 61.83 3.80 10.89
N LYS A 523 61.51 5.06 11.21
CA LYS A 523 62.47 6.03 11.77
C LYS A 523 63.12 5.53 13.08
N TYR A 524 62.44 4.65 13.81
CA TYR A 524 62.89 4.09 15.08
C TYR A 524 63.39 2.65 14.96
N SER A 525 63.68 2.17 13.74
CA SER A 525 64.18 0.81 13.47
C SER A 525 65.33 0.41 14.38
N ASN A 526 66.25 1.34 14.64
CA ASN A 526 67.44 1.07 15.44
C ASN A 526 67.15 0.71 16.91
N LEU A 527 65.98 1.14 17.42
CA LEU A 527 65.49 0.76 18.74
C LEU A 527 64.76 -0.60 18.72
N LEU A 528 64.20 -0.99 17.56
CA LEU A 528 63.46 -2.24 17.38
C LEU A 528 64.43 -3.43 17.23
N ASP A 529 65.45 -3.30 16.39
CA ASP A 529 66.40 -4.36 16.01
C ASP A 529 67.60 -4.50 16.98
N ASN A 530 67.64 -3.72 18.06
CA ASN A 530 68.74 -3.64 19.03
C ASN A 530 70.08 -3.13 18.47
N THR A 531 70.15 -2.61 17.24
CA THR A 531 71.37 -1.99 16.69
C THR A 531 71.82 -0.82 17.55
N ALA A 532 70.89 0.01 18.05
CA ALA A 532 71.22 1.09 18.97
C ALA A 532 71.91 0.60 20.27
N LYS A 533 71.58 -0.61 20.74
CA LYS A 533 72.25 -1.22 21.90
C LYS A 533 73.67 -1.67 21.56
N GLN A 534 73.90 -2.16 20.35
CA GLN A 534 75.21 -2.55 19.86
C GLN A 534 76.09 -1.32 19.62
N ASP A 535 75.55 -0.29 18.97
CA ASP A 535 76.24 0.98 18.69
C ASP A 535 76.67 1.67 19.99
N VAL A 536 75.76 1.78 20.98
CA VAL A 536 76.11 2.30 22.31
C VAL A 536 77.21 1.46 22.96
N SER A 537 77.16 0.13 22.84
CA SER A 537 78.17 -0.75 23.46
C SER A 537 79.53 -0.69 22.75
N ALA A 538 79.56 -0.44 21.44
CA ALA A 538 80.78 -0.22 20.68
C ALA A 538 81.37 1.16 21.00
N PHE A 539 80.53 2.19 21.05
CA PHE A 539 80.92 3.56 21.39
C PHE A 539 81.54 3.67 22.79
N LEU A 540 80.96 2.99 23.79
CA LEU A 540 81.50 2.97 25.16
C LEU A 540 82.88 2.29 25.28
N LYS A 541 83.39 1.59 24.24
CA LYS A 541 84.75 1.03 24.22
C LYS A 541 85.82 2.03 23.78
N GLU A 542 85.42 3.15 23.19
CA GLU A 542 86.32 4.21 22.70
C GLU A 542 86.21 5.47 23.57
N LYS A 543 87.28 6.28 23.65
CA LYS A 543 87.30 7.51 24.47
C LYS A 543 86.63 8.67 23.73
N HIS A 544 85.40 9.01 24.10
CA HIS A 544 84.59 10.06 23.47
C HIS A 544 83.96 11.04 24.47
N SER A 545 83.53 12.21 23.99
CA SER A 545 82.78 13.20 24.79
C SER A 545 81.28 12.85 24.90
N LEU A 546 80.83 12.49 26.10
CA LEU A 546 79.48 11.96 26.39
C LEU A 546 78.35 13.02 26.41
N LYS A 547 78.67 14.32 26.52
CA LYS A 547 77.70 15.43 26.71
C LYS A 547 76.68 15.60 25.57
N GLY A 548 77.01 15.23 24.33
CA GLY A 548 76.10 15.35 23.18
C GLY A 548 75.09 14.19 23.08
N PHE A 549 75.49 13.00 23.51
CA PHE A 549 74.76 11.76 23.27
C PHE A 549 73.57 11.60 24.23
N SER A 550 73.75 11.97 25.51
CA SER A 550 72.68 12.00 26.51
C SER A 550 71.54 12.95 26.14
N LYS A 551 71.85 14.07 25.46
CA LYS A 551 70.85 15.00 24.93
C LYS A 551 70.05 14.40 23.78
N SER A 552 70.70 13.65 22.89
CA SER A 552 70.06 13.02 21.73
C SER A 552 68.98 12.01 22.14
N PHE A 553 69.28 11.11 23.10
CA PHE A 553 68.28 10.14 23.59
C PHE A 553 67.11 10.79 24.34
N LYS A 554 67.36 11.90 25.05
CA LYS A 554 66.27 12.64 25.71
C LYS A 554 65.32 13.26 24.69
N LEU A 555 65.84 13.80 23.59
CA LEU A 555 65.02 14.32 22.48
C LEU A 555 64.24 13.20 21.79
N LEU A 556 64.89 12.05 21.53
CA LEU A 556 64.24 10.88 20.95
C LEU A 556 63.10 10.33 21.82
N TRP A 557 63.30 10.31 23.14
CA TRP A 557 62.26 9.90 24.08
C TRP A 557 61.04 10.84 24.04
N VAL A 558 61.27 12.16 24.06
CA VAL A 558 60.19 13.16 23.96
C VAL A 558 59.46 13.04 22.62
N GLU A 559 60.19 12.79 21.54
CA GLU A 559 59.62 12.58 20.21
C GLU A 559 58.68 11.36 20.19
N ILE A 560 59.14 10.20 20.70
CA ILE A 560 58.32 8.97 20.75
C ILE A 560 57.11 9.16 21.68
N ALA A 561 57.30 9.81 22.83
CA ALA A 561 56.22 10.10 23.77
C ALA A 561 55.17 11.07 23.20
N SER A 562 55.54 11.88 22.21
CA SER A 562 54.62 12.79 21.50
C SER A 562 53.86 12.13 20.36
N LEU A 563 54.16 10.86 20.03
CA LEU A 563 53.42 10.12 19.01
C LEU A 563 51.99 9.83 19.47
N ARG A 564 51.10 9.65 18.49
CA ARG A 564 49.69 9.32 18.70
C ARG A 564 49.53 8.09 19.59
N ILE A 565 48.48 8.06 20.42
CA ILE A 565 48.12 6.89 21.24
C ILE A 565 47.14 5.98 20.49
N THR A 566 46.18 6.59 19.78
CA THR A 566 45.19 5.93 18.93
C THR A 566 45.21 6.52 17.54
N VAL A 567 44.93 5.69 16.53
CA VAL A 567 44.96 6.08 15.12
C VAL A 567 43.70 5.54 14.42
N PRO A 568 42.75 6.41 14.05
CA PRO A 568 41.53 5.99 13.36
C PRO A 568 41.81 5.70 11.88
N LEU A 569 41.57 4.47 11.44
CA LEU A 569 41.85 3.97 10.08
C LEU A 569 40.61 3.30 9.50
N SER A 570 39.57 4.09 9.23
CA SER A 570 38.29 3.64 8.68
C SER A 570 37.65 2.53 9.52
N MET A 571 37.78 1.27 9.13
CA MET A 571 37.24 0.12 9.87
C MET A 571 37.99 -0.19 11.18
N PHE A 572 39.29 0.13 11.24
CA PHE A 572 40.14 -0.20 12.38
C PHE A 572 40.52 1.04 13.18
N CYS A 573 40.58 0.92 14.50
CA CYS A 573 41.30 1.86 15.36
C CYS A 573 42.57 1.17 15.84
N LEU A 574 43.74 1.72 15.51
CA LEU A 574 45.00 1.21 16.02
C LEU A 574 45.34 1.83 17.37
N TYR A 575 45.50 1.00 18.39
CA TYR A 575 46.07 1.42 19.66
C TYR A 575 47.57 1.16 19.66
N VAL A 576 48.35 2.24 19.67
CA VAL A 576 49.82 2.19 19.58
C VAL A 576 50.51 2.62 20.87
N GLY A 577 49.73 3.02 21.89
CA GLY A 577 50.26 3.47 23.18
C GLY A 577 51.22 2.48 23.85
N LYS A 578 50.92 1.16 23.78
CA LYS A 578 51.81 0.13 24.34
C LYS A 578 53.15 0.09 23.60
N LEU A 579 53.14 0.12 22.26
CA LEU A 579 54.35 0.17 21.44
C LEU A 579 55.19 1.42 21.71
N ASN A 580 54.54 2.60 21.81
CA ASN A 580 55.23 3.85 22.11
C ASN A 580 55.91 3.79 23.49
N ASN A 581 55.22 3.23 24.49
CA ASN A 581 55.79 3.04 25.82
C ASN A 581 56.98 2.08 25.80
N ASP A 582 56.87 0.95 25.10
CA ASP A 582 57.97 -0.02 24.97
C ASP A 582 59.20 0.59 24.29
N LEU A 583 59.00 1.43 23.27
CA LEU A 583 60.07 2.18 22.60
C LEU A 583 60.69 3.24 23.51
N CYS A 584 59.87 3.97 24.26
CA CYS A 584 60.32 4.92 25.28
C CYS A 584 61.19 4.23 26.35
N ASP A 585 60.76 3.07 26.83
CA ASP A 585 61.49 2.28 27.82
C ASP A 585 62.82 1.76 27.26
N ARG A 586 62.87 1.34 25.99
CA ARG A 586 64.12 0.96 25.32
C ARG A 586 65.10 2.14 25.23
N ALA A 587 64.62 3.31 24.83
CA ALA A 587 65.44 4.53 24.79
C ALA A 587 65.93 4.93 26.19
N GLY A 588 65.08 4.80 27.21
CA GLY A 588 65.42 5.03 28.62
C GLY A 588 66.54 4.09 29.10
N ARG A 589 66.42 2.79 28.85
CA ARG A 589 67.46 1.81 29.20
C ARG A 589 68.81 2.10 28.55
N LEU A 590 68.83 2.59 27.31
CA LEU A 590 70.08 2.98 26.64
C LEU A 590 70.73 4.20 27.30
N LYS A 591 69.93 5.21 27.65
CA LYS A 591 70.39 6.37 28.41
C LYS A 591 70.96 5.95 29.77
N ASP A 592 70.26 5.11 30.52
CA ASP A 592 70.72 4.64 31.83
C ASP A 592 72.03 3.86 31.75
N LYS A 593 72.22 3.07 30.68
CA LYS A 593 73.48 2.36 30.42
C LYS A 593 74.66 3.33 30.24
N ILE A 594 74.45 4.44 29.54
CA ILE A 594 75.48 5.47 29.34
C ILE A 594 75.78 6.19 30.66
N VAL A 595 74.74 6.57 31.41
CA VAL A 595 74.89 7.24 32.71
C VAL A 595 75.65 6.36 33.69
N MET A 596 75.32 5.07 33.76
CA MET A 596 76.01 4.11 34.63
C MET A 596 77.49 3.95 34.26
N PHE A 597 77.83 3.93 32.97
CA PHE A 597 79.22 3.89 32.53
C PHE A 597 79.99 5.13 32.97
N GLU A 598 79.42 6.32 32.79
CA GLU A 598 80.06 7.59 33.20
C GLU A 598 80.22 7.68 34.73
N VAL A 599 79.25 7.16 35.49
CA VAL A 599 79.36 7.07 36.96
C VAL A 599 80.52 6.14 37.37
N GLU A 600 80.68 5.00 36.69
CA GLU A 600 81.74 4.05 37.02
C GLU A 600 83.13 4.55 36.59
N GLU A 601 83.26 5.20 35.44
CA GLU A 601 84.50 5.85 35.01
C GLU A 601 84.91 6.95 36.00
N ASN A 602 83.97 7.78 36.43
CA ASN A 602 84.22 8.80 37.47
C ASN A 602 84.58 8.18 38.82
N ARG A 603 84.02 7.03 39.19
CA ARG A 603 84.39 6.31 40.42
C ARG A 603 85.83 5.81 40.37
N GLU A 604 86.26 5.24 39.25
CA GLU A 604 87.64 4.76 39.07
C GLU A 604 88.64 5.93 39.05
N LEU A 605 88.30 7.05 38.41
CA LEU A 605 89.13 8.27 38.41
C LEU A 605 89.30 8.89 39.81
N ASN A 606 88.32 8.73 40.70
CA ASN A 606 88.39 9.23 42.08
C ASN A 606 89.07 8.26 43.05
N LYS A 607 89.37 7.02 42.64
CA LYS A 607 90.10 6.02 43.45
C LYS A 607 91.62 6.09 43.26
N GLY A 608 92.09 6.66 42.15
CA GLY A 608 93.49 7.01 41.91
C GLY A 608 93.78 8.42 42.35
#